data_AF-A0A7C5U784-F1
#
_entry.id   AF-A0A7C5U784-F1
#
_cell.length_a   1.000
_cell.length_b   1.000
_cell.length_c   1.000
_cell.angle_alpha   90.00
_cell.angle_beta   90.00
_cell.angle_gamma   90.00
#
_symmetry.space_group_name_H-M   'P 1'
#
loop_
_entity.id
_entity.type
_entity.pdbx_description
1 polymer ?
#
loop_
_entity_poly.entity_id
_entity_poly.type
_entity_poly.pdbx_seq_one_letter_code
_entity_poly.pdbx_strand_id
1 'polypeptide(L)'
;MITQSLEDKFRDIISNWINNLEKNIIWIISMIKDAALTIGRASYSSMIIIGIIMWCMNIQKYYARRLIYGGIILALITELLA
;
A
#
# COMPACT_ATOMS: atom_id res chain seq x y z
N MET A 1 47.27 -7.65 -19.32
CA MET A 1 47.17 -7.41 -17.86
C MET A 1 46.39 -6.14 -17.49
N ILE A 2 46.51 -5.03 -18.23
CA ILE A 2 45.75 -3.78 -17.97
C ILE A 2 44.26 -3.92 -18.32
N THR A 3 43.92 -4.71 -19.35
CA THR A 3 42.54 -4.88 -19.85
C THR A 3 41.64 -5.70 -18.92
N GLN A 4 42.15 -6.71 -18.23
CA GLN A 4 41.36 -7.49 -17.24
C GLN A 4 40.92 -6.60 -16.07
N SER A 5 41.83 -5.78 -15.53
CA SER A 5 41.51 -4.83 -14.44
C SER A 5 40.45 -3.79 -14.82
N LEU A 6 40.33 -3.45 -16.10
CA LEU A 6 39.38 -2.44 -16.58
C LEU A 6 38.00 -3.06 -16.80
N GLU A 7 37.94 -4.28 -17.33
CA GLU A 7 36.69 -5.03 -17.47
C GLU A 7 36.05 -5.35 -16.11
N ASP A 8 36.84 -5.77 -15.13
CA ASP A 8 36.35 -6.08 -13.79
C ASP A 8 35.72 -4.84 -13.12
N LYS A 9 36.39 -3.68 -13.23
CA LYS A 9 35.85 -2.40 -12.74
C LYS A 9 34.57 -1.98 -13.45
N PHE A 10 34.47 -2.19 -14.76
CA PHE A 10 33.24 -1.91 -15.50
C PHE A 10 32.09 -2.83 -15.08
N ARG A 11 32.37 -4.12 -14.88
CA ARG A 11 31.38 -5.09 -14.37
C ARG A 11 30.88 -4.72 -12.98
N ASP A 12 31.78 -4.31 -12.09
CA ASP A 12 31.41 -3.88 -10.73
C ASP A 12 30.52 -2.64 -10.74
N ILE A 13 30.83 -1.65 -11.59
CA ILE A 13 30.02 -0.44 -11.74
C ILE A 13 28.61 -0.78 -12.25
N ILE A 14 28.52 -1.61 -13.29
CA ILE A 14 27.24 -2.02 -13.87
C ILE A 14 26.43 -2.85 -12.86
N SER A 15 27.06 -3.79 -12.17
CA SER A 15 26.39 -4.61 -11.15
C SER A 15 25.87 -3.74 -10.00
N ASN A 16 26.66 -2.80 -9.50
CA ASN A 16 26.19 -1.85 -8.47
C ASN A 16 25.03 -0.98 -8.95
N TRP A 17 25.06 -0.51 -10.19
CA TRP A 17 23.94 0.24 -10.77
C TRP A 17 22.67 -0.58 -10.84
N ILE A 18 22.75 -1.82 -11.33
CA ILE A 18 21.62 -2.75 -11.42
C ILE A 18 21.05 -3.02 -10.01
N ASN A 19 21.92 -3.31 -9.04
CA ASN A 19 21.51 -3.57 -7.66
C ASN A 19 20.84 -2.34 -7.01
N ASN A 20 21.33 -1.13 -7.31
CA ASN A 20 20.71 0.10 -6.82
C ASN A 20 19.34 0.34 -7.47
N LEU A 21 19.18 0.05 -8.76
CA LEU A 21 17.90 0.14 -9.44
C LEU A 21 16.90 -0.86 -8.86
N GLU A 22 17.30 -2.11 -8.66
CA GLU A 22 16.45 -3.13 -8.04
C GLU A 22 15.98 -2.70 -6.65
N LYS A 23 16.90 -2.22 -5.81
CA LYS A 23 16.56 -1.71 -4.46
C LYS A 23 15.59 -0.53 -4.52
N ASN A 24 15.79 0.42 -5.44
CA ASN A 24 14.89 1.54 -5.61
C ASN A 24 13.50 1.11 -6.08
N ILE A 25 13.41 0.14 -6.99
CA ILE A 25 12.13 -0.40 -7.46
C ILE A 25 11.39 -1.08 -6.31
N ILE A 26 12.08 -1.94 -5.54
CA ILE A 26 11.49 -2.60 -4.36
C ILE A 26 11.02 -1.56 -3.34
N TRP A 27 11.83 -0.52 -3.10
CA TRP A 27 11.48 0.56 -2.18
C TRP A 27 10.22 1.32 -2.64
N ILE A 28 10.12 1.66 -3.93
CA ILE A 28 8.92 2.32 -4.49
C ILE A 28 7.69 1.43 -4.34
N ILE A 29 7.79 0.14 -4.65
CA ILE A 29 6.68 -0.81 -4.51
C ILE A 29 6.23 -0.90 -3.04
N SER A 30 7.17 -0.98 -2.11
CA SER A 30 6.87 -0.97 -0.67
C SER A 30 6.17 0.31 -0.26
N MET A 31 6.68 1.47 -0.69
CA MET A 31 6.08 2.76 -0.38
C MET A 31 4.65 2.90 -0.93
N ILE A 32 4.40 2.40 -2.14
CA ILE A 32 3.04 2.37 -2.72
C ILE A 32 2.12 1.45 -1.91
N LYS A 33 2.60 0.27 -1.49
CA LYS A 33 1.84 -0.64 -0.62
C LYS A 33 1.47 0.07 0.68
N ASP A 34 2.44 0.70 1.35
CA ASP A 34 2.23 1.38 2.62
C ASP A 34 1.27 2.56 2.50
N ALA A 35 1.36 3.33 1.41
CA ALA A 35 0.42 4.40 1.10
C ALA A 35 -0.99 3.85 0.87
N ALA A 36 -1.13 2.77 0.10
CA ALA A 36 -2.42 2.12 -0.16
C ALA A 36 -3.06 1.59 1.14
N LEU A 37 -2.28 0.98 2.02
CA LEU A 37 -2.74 0.53 3.33
C LEU A 37 -3.19 1.69 4.21
N THR A 38 -2.43 2.79 4.23
CA THR A 38 -2.79 3.99 5.00
C THR A 38 -4.11 4.59 4.52
N ILE A 39 -4.29 4.69 3.20
CA ILE A 39 -5.54 5.18 2.59
C ILE A 39 -6.69 4.21 2.87
N GLY A 40 -6.47 2.90 2.75
CA GLY A 40 -7.45 1.87 3.08
C GLY A 40 -7.93 1.98 4.52
N ARG A 41 -6.99 2.14 5.47
CA ARG A 41 -7.28 2.35 6.90
C ARG A 41 -8.14 3.58 7.17
N ALA A 42 -7.77 4.73 6.59
CA ALA A 42 -8.55 5.95 6.71
C ALA A 42 -9.95 5.82 6.07
N SER A 43 -10.03 5.13 4.93
CA SER A 43 -11.28 4.93 4.20
C SER A 43 -12.26 4.04 4.97
N TYR A 44 -11.84 2.83 5.39
CA TYR A 44 -12.75 1.94 6.12
C TYR A 44 -13.15 2.53 7.48
N SER A 45 -12.25 3.24 8.17
CA SER A 45 -12.55 3.84 9.48
C SER A 45 -13.63 4.90 9.34
N SER A 46 -13.51 5.78 8.33
CA SER A 46 -14.51 6.81 8.05
C SER A 46 -15.86 6.20 7.63
N MET A 47 -15.86 5.17 6.77
CA MET A 47 -17.09 4.48 6.36
C MET A 47 -17.81 3.84 7.54
N ILE A 48 -17.10 3.20 8.47
CA ILE A 48 -17.71 2.60 9.66
C ILE A 48 -18.28 3.70 10.57
N ILE A 49 -17.52 4.75 10.85
CA ILE A 49 -17.95 5.85 11.73
C ILE A 49 -19.20 6.53 11.17
N ILE A 50 -19.17 6.94 9.91
CA ILE A 50 -20.31 7.61 9.24
C ILE A 50 -21.52 6.66 9.21
N GLY A 51 -21.28 5.36 8.95
CA GLY A 51 -22.34 4.36 8.90
C GLY A 51 -23.03 4.19 10.25
N ILE A 52 -22.26 4.15 11.34
CA ILE A 52 -22.79 4.09 12.71
C ILE A 52 -23.58 5.36 13.05
N ILE A 53 -23.04 6.55 12.73
CA ILE A 53 -23.72 7.83 12.98
C ILE A 53 -25.07 7.87 12.23
N MET A 54 -25.07 7.54 10.94
CA MET A 54 -26.30 7.50 10.15
C MET A 54 -27.32 6.49 10.71
N TRP A 55 -26.83 5.34 11.17
CA TRP A 55 -27.69 4.32 11.78
C TRP A 55 -28.33 4.81 13.09
N CYS A 56 -27.55 5.47 13.96
CA CYS A 56 -28.03 6.09 15.20
C CYS A 56 -29.04 7.21 14.96
N MET A 57 -28.79 8.06 13.96
CA MET A 57 -29.69 9.16 13.59
C MET A 57 -30.96 8.69 12.88
N ASN A 58 -31.09 7.38 12.60
CA ASN A 58 -32.21 6.81 11.87
C ASN A 58 -32.37 7.40 10.45
N ILE A 59 -31.30 7.97 9.89
CA ILE A 59 -31.26 8.53 8.54
C ILE A 59 -30.89 7.39 7.59
N GLN A 60 -31.83 7.01 6.73
CA GLN A 60 -31.61 6.02 5.67
C GLN A 60 -30.89 4.74 6.16
N LYS A 61 -31.52 4.00 7.09
CA LYS A 61 -30.96 2.77 7.69
C LYS A 61 -30.38 1.77 6.68
N TYR A 62 -30.94 1.70 5.48
CA TYR A 62 -30.47 0.81 4.43
C TYR A 62 -29.06 1.17 3.94
N TYR A 63 -28.81 2.45 3.68
CA TYR A 63 -27.50 2.95 3.25
C TYR A 63 -26.50 2.90 4.41
N ALA A 64 -26.92 3.25 5.62
CA ALA A 64 -26.08 3.15 6.82
C ALA A 64 -25.53 1.72 7.01
N ARG A 65 -26.40 0.70 6.95
CA ARG A 65 -25.99 -0.71 7.07
C ARG A 65 -25.04 -1.12 5.94
N ARG A 66 -25.34 -0.75 4.69
CA ARG A 66 -24.45 -1.03 3.55
C ARG A 66 -23.07 -0.38 3.72
N LEU A 67 -23.02 0.83 4.28
CA LEU A 67 -21.76 1.54 4.56
C LEU A 67 -20.94 0.82 5.64
N ILE A 68 -21.58 0.36 6.71
CA ILE A 68 -20.95 -0.42 7.78
C ILE A 68 -20.40 -1.75 7.22
N TYR A 69 -21.22 -2.52 6.49
CA TYR A 69 -20.76 -3.79 5.91
C TYR A 69 -19.64 -3.59 4.90
N GLY A 70 -19.74 -2.56 4.04
CA GLY A 70 -18.68 -2.20 3.11
C GLY A 70 -17.38 -1.83 3.83
N GLY A 71 -17.46 -1.02 4.89
CA GLY A 71 -16.32 -0.67 5.72
C GLY A 71 -15.70 -1.88 6.41
N ILE A 72 -16.50 -2.80 6.95
CA ILE A 72 -15.99 -4.04 7.58
C ILE A 72 -15.27 -4.94 6.57
N ILE A 73 -15.83 -5.12 5.37
CA ILE A 73 -15.19 -5.92 4.32
C ILE A 73 -13.87 -5.27 3.91
N LEU A 74 -13.86 -3.96 3.73
CA LEU A 74 -12.67 -3.20 3.32
C LEU A 74 -11.61 -3.21 4.44
N ALA A 75 -12.02 -3.17 5.70
CA ALA A 75 -11.15 -3.36 6.86
C ALA A 75 -10.51 -4.75 6.84
N LEU A 76 -11.31 -5.83 6.66
CA LEU A 76 -10.77 -7.19 6.57
C LEU A 76 -9.75 -7.34 5.44
N ILE A 77 -10.05 -6.81 4.25
CA ILE A 77 -9.13 -6.87 3.10
C ILE A 77 -7.84 -6.10 3.41
N THR A 78 -7.96 -4.90 4.01
CA THR A 78 -6.80 -4.05 4.33
C THR A 78 -5.95 -4.69 5.43
N GLU A 79 -6.55 -5.29 6.45
CA GLU A 79 -5.84 -5.99 7.54
C GLU A 79 -5.17 -7.29 7.06
N LEU A 80 -5.77 -8.00 6.10
CA LEU A 80 -5.18 -9.18 5.47
C LEU A 80 -3.97 -8.83 4.59
N LEU A 81 -3.98 -7.65 3.98
CA LEU A 81 -2.93 -7.19 3.07
C LEU A 81 -1.80 -6.45 3.82
N ALA A 82 -2.09 -5.96 5.03
CA ALA A 82 -1.14 -5.23 5.89
C ALA A 82 0.02 -6.13 6.30
#